data_AF-A0A1C7GX53-F1
#
_entry.id   AF-A0A1C7GX53-F1
#
_cell.length_a   1.000
_cell.length_b   1.000
_cell.length_c   1.000
_cell.angle_alpha   90.00
_cell.angle_beta   90.00
_cell.angle_gamma   90.00
#
_symmetry.space_group_name_H-M   'P 1'
#
loop_
_entity.id
_entity.type
_entity.pdbx_description
1 polymer ?
#
loop_
_entity_poly.entity_id
_entity_poly.type
_entity_poly.pdbx_seq_one_letter_code
_entity_poly.pdbx_strand_id
1 'polypeptide(L)'
;MAKTRRKITEDLKLVDIVLELLDARIPASSSNPVLREIIQNKPRVVVLNKSDLADPKQTMRWIAKYRELGLSAVQVESKTGKGLPALYRAVREELKEQIAGWERKGMSGRPIRVMVLGIPNVGKSSIINRMLIGGGAGRAEVRDKPGVTRQNRWFTIGKGFELLDTPGVLWPKFENPIVGERLAFTGAVKDEILDTEGLAGRLLEVLSGLYPQSLENRYKLKLSNEHLAGHELLELVGRKRGMLISGGEIDTDRAAITVLDEFRGGKLGAISLEWP
;
A
#
# COMPACT_ATOMS: atom_id res chain seq x y z
N MET A 1 -1.88 18.03 -9.98
CA MET A 1 -1.17 17.98 -8.67
C MET A 1 -1.51 19.13 -7.72
N ALA A 2 -1.41 20.40 -8.13
CA ALA A 2 -1.67 21.55 -7.24
C ALA A 2 -3.06 21.54 -6.56
N LYS A 3 -4.12 21.21 -7.32
CA LYS A 3 -5.49 21.10 -6.79
C LYS A 3 -5.61 20.04 -5.68
N THR A 4 -5.04 18.85 -5.91
CA THR A 4 -5.03 17.74 -4.94
C THR A 4 -4.24 18.10 -3.68
N ARG A 5 -3.08 18.74 -3.83
CA ARG A 5 -2.27 19.25 -2.71
C ARG A 5 -3.06 20.25 -1.84
N ARG A 6 -3.72 21.22 -2.49
CA ARG A 6 -4.56 22.22 -1.79
C ARG A 6 -5.70 21.54 -1.01
N LYS A 7 -6.43 20.64 -1.65
CA LYS A 7 -7.51 19.88 -0.99
C LYS A 7 -7.01 19.09 0.22
N ILE A 8 -5.92 18.34 0.09
CA ILE A 8 -5.34 17.60 1.23
C ILE A 8 -4.95 18.55 2.37
N THR A 9 -4.37 19.71 2.04
CA THR A 9 -3.98 20.71 3.05
C THR A 9 -5.19 21.27 3.80
N GLU A 10 -6.31 21.49 3.11
CA GLU A 10 -7.58 21.91 3.73
C GLU A 10 -8.16 20.79 4.60
N ASP A 11 -8.20 19.56 4.10
CA ASP A 11 -8.73 18.39 4.79
C ASP A 11 -7.94 18.03 6.05
N LEU A 12 -6.62 18.26 6.05
CA LEU A 12 -5.77 18.08 7.23
C LEU A 12 -6.19 18.95 8.42
N LYS A 13 -6.85 20.08 8.18
CA LYS A 13 -7.37 20.93 9.27
C LYS A 13 -8.59 20.30 9.96
N LEU A 14 -9.24 19.33 9.32
CA LEU A 14 -10.47 18.70 9.81
C LEU A 14 -10.21 17.43 10.65
N VAL A 15 -8.98 16.91 10.63
CA VAL A 15 -8.60 15.65 11.29
C VAL A 15 -7.59 15.86 12.41
N ASP A 16 -7.58 14.92 13.34
CA ASP A 16 -6.66 14.89 14.48
C ASP A 16 -5.34 14.20 14.10
N ILE A 17 -5.41 13.17 13.24
CA ILE A 17 -4.28 12.32 12.87
C ILE A 17 -4.36 11.82 11.42
N VAL A 18 -3.21 11.49 10.85
CA VAL A 18 -3.07 10.84 9.54
C VAL A 18 -2.67 9.37 9.69
N LEU A 19 -3.29 8.50 8.90
CA LEU A 19 -2.75 7.17 8.59
C LEU A 19 -2.03 7.24 7.24
N GLU A 20 -0.71 7.19 7.26
CA GLU A 20 0.11 7.13 6.05
C GLU A 20 0.23 5.66 5.63
N LEU A 21 -0.59 5.25 4.67
CA LEU A 21 -0.58 3.89 4.14
C LEU A 21 0.52 3.73 3.10
N LEU A 22 1.36 2.71 3.33
CA LEU A 22 2.46 2.26 2.47
C LEU A 22 2.23 0.79 2.07
N ASP A 23 2.80 0.37 0.95
CA ASP A 23 2.79 -1.03 0.54
C ASP A 23 3.97 -1.72 1.25
N ALA A 24 3.71 -2.74 2.06
CA ALA A 24 4.73 -3.42 2.86
C ALA A 24 5.84 -4.07 2.01
N ARG A 25 5.57 -4.33 0.73
CA ARG A 25 6.56 -4.87 -0.22
C ARG A 25 7.59 -3.80 -0.63
N ILE A 26 7.20 -2.52 -0.58
CA ILE A 26 8.00 -1.36 -0.96
C ILE A 26 7.75 -0.13 -0.07
N PRO A 27 8.05 -0.17 1.24
CA PRO A 27 7.70 0.92 2.17
C PRO A 27 8.28 2.31 1.83
N ALA A 28 9.57 2.41 1.50
CA ALA A 28 10.19 3.65 1.05
C ALA A 28 9.72 4.10 -0.34
N SER A 29 9.66 3.20 -1.33
CA SER A 29 9.25 3.58 -2.69
C SER A 29 7.78 3.96 -2.78
N SER A 30 6.93 3.44 -1.88
CA SER A 30 5.52 3.82 -1.77
C SER A 30 5.26 5.06 -0.90
N SER A 31 6.28 5.60 -0.23
CA SER A 31 6.15 6.81 0.59
C SER A 31 6.31 8.07 -0.24
N ASN A 32 5.17 8.68 -0.56
CA ASN A 32 5.11 9.90 -1.37
C ASN A 32 5.77 11.09 -0.64
N PRO A 33 6.89 11.65 -1.15
CA PRO A 33 7.59 12.76 -0.51
C PRO A 33 6.72 14.03 -0.42
N VAL A 34 5.87 14.27 -1.41
CA VAL A 34 4.94 15.41 -1.42
C VAL A 34 3.89 15.28 -0.31
N LEU A 35 3.42 14.06 -0.02
CA LEU A 35 2.50 13.86 1.11
C LEU A 35 3.20 14.14 2.45
N ARG A 36 4.46 13.72 2.60
CA ARG A 36 5.26 14.00 3.81
C ARG A 36 5.43 15.50 4.04
N GLU A 37 5.70 16.26 2.97
CA GLU A 37 5.76 17.73 3.03
C GLU A 37 4.43 18.37 3.43
N ILE A 38 3.29 17.78 3.05
CA ILE A 38 1.96 18.34 3.35
C ILE A 38 1.51 17.97 4.78
N ILE A 39 1.84 16.76 5.25
CA ILE A 39 1.48 16.28 6.59
C ILE A 39 2.20 17.12 7.67
N GLN A 40 3.45 17.50 7.42
CA GLN A 40 4.28 18.32 8.33
C GLN A 40 4.23 17.78 9.78
N ASN A 41 3.68 18.57 10.71
CA ASN A 41 3.63 18.29 12.14
C ASN A 41 2.31 17.63 12.58
N LYS A 42 1.41 17.31 11.65
CA LYS A 42 0.17 16.58 12.01
C LYS A 42 0.59 15.20 12.55
N PRO A 43 0.07 14.77 13.72
CA PRO A 43 0.32 13.43 14.22
C PRO A 43 0.04 12.39 13.13
N ARG A 44 0.88 11.35 13.05
CA ARG A 44 0.73 10.30 12.03
C ARG A 44 1.15 8.93 12.53
N VAL A 45 0.49 7.90 12.00
CA VAL A 45 0.92 6.51 12.10
C VAL A 45 1.23 5.99 10.71
N VAL A 46 2.41 5.43 10.52
CA VAL A 46 2.81 4.72 9.30
C VAL A 46 2.19 3.32 9.31
N VAL A 47 1.45 3.00 8.25
CA VAL A 47 0.75 1.72 8.12
C VAL A 47 1.32 0.94 6.94
N LEU A 48 2.11 -0.09 7.22
CA LEU A 48 2.60 -1.03 6.21
C LEU A 48 1.47 -2.01 5.86
N ASN A 49 0.69 -1.67 4.84
CA ASN A 49 -0.44 -2.47 4.39
C ASN A 49 0.00 -3.59 3.43
N LYS A 50 -0.85 -4.60 3.26
CA LYS A 50 -0.57 -5.80 2.46
C LYS A 50 0.62 -6.61 3.02
N SER A 51 0.78 -6.63 4.34
CA SER A 51 1.86 -7.38 5.00
C SER A 51 1.78 -8.90 4.76
N ASP A 52 0.64 -9.42 4.32
CA ASP A 52 0.48 -10.79 3.84
C ASP A 52 1.25 -11.09 2.54
N LEU A 53 1.54 -10.06 1.74
CA LEU A 53 2.26 -10.18 0.48
C LEU A 53 3.75 -9.85 0.60
N ALA A 54 4.20 -9.34 1.75
CA ALA A 54 5.54 -8.82 1.96
C ALA A 54 6.36 -9.76 2.83
N ASP A 55 7.67 -9.80 2.63
CA ASP A 55 8.57 -10.60 3.45
C ASP A 55 8.44 -10.17 4.93
N PRO A 56 8.06 -11.08 5.84
CA PRO A 56 7.78 -10.73 7.23
C PRO A 56 9.03 -10.22 7.96
N LYS A 57 10.22 -10.73 7.61
CA LYS A 57 11.49 -10.25 8.22
C LYS A 57 11.75 -8.81 7.78
N GLN A 58 11.59 -8.50 6.49
CA GLN A 58 11.81 -7.14 6.00
C GLN A 58 10.76 -6.17 6.51
N THR A 59 9.50 -6.58 6.59
CA THR A 59 8.43 -5.78 7.18
C THR A 59 8.76 -5.36 8.62
N MET A 60 9.29 -6.28 9.42
CA MET A 60 9.72 -5.97 10.80
C MET A 60 10.92 -5.01 10.84
N ARG A 61 11.89 -5.15 9.94
CA ARG A 61 13.03 -4.21 9.84
C ARG A 61 12.57 -2.80 9.45
N TRP A 62 11.63 -2.68 8.53
CA TRP A 62 11.04 -1.39 8.17
C TRP A 62 10.27 -0.75 9.33
N ILE A 63 9.49 -1.53 10.09
CA ILE A 63 8.82 -1.04 11.30
C ILE A 63 9.85 -0.50 12.31
N ALA A 64 10.95 -1.22 12.53
CA ALA A 64 12.03 -0.76 13.41
C ALA A 64 12.65 0.54 12.89
N LYS A 65 12.94 0.63 11.59
CA LYS A 65 13.48 1.83 10.95
C LYS A 65 12.58 3.05 11.13
N TYR A 66 11.27 2.91 10.94
CA TYR A 66 10.35 4.02 11.18
C TYR A 66 10.32 4.46 12.64
N ARG A 67 10.40 3.52 13.60
CA ARG A 67 10.49 3.84 15.02
C ARG A 67 11.78 4.56 15.38
N GLU A 68 12.91 4.19 14.80
CA GLU A 68 14.19 4.91 14.94
C GLU A 68 14.09 6.36 14.46
N LEU A 69 13.29 6.60 13.43
CA LEU A 69 12.99 7.94 12.90
C LEU A 69 11.92 8.69 13.74
N GLY A 70 11.54 8.15 14.90
CA GLY A 70 10.55 8.75 15.80
C GLY A 70 9.09 8.61 15.31
N LEU A 71 8.81 7.68 14.39
CA LEU A 71 7.48 7.48 13.83
C LEU A 71 6.85 6.19 14.36
N SER A 72 5.59 6.29 14.77
CA SER A 72 4.76 5.12 15.07
C SER A 72 4.50 4.35 13.77
N ALA A 73 4.79 3.04 13.77
CA ALA A 73 4.63 2.17 12.60
C ALA A 73 4.03 0.81 12.97
N VAL A 74 3.06 0.36 12.16
CA VAL A 74 2.36 -0.92 12.30
C VAL A 74 2.17 -1.60 10.94
N GLN A 75 2.11 -2.93 10.94
CA GLN A 75 1.70 -3.71 9.77
C GLN A 75 0.21 -4.04 9.82
N VAL A 76 -0.45 -4.03 8.65
CA VAL A 76 -1.87 -4.34 8.52
C VAL A 76 -2.12 -5.18 7.26
N GLU A 77 -3.06 -6.11 7.37
CA GLU A 77 -3.63 -6.82 6.24
C GLU A 77 -5.08 -6.32 6.03
N SER A 78 -5.28 -5.32 5.17
CA SER A 78 -6.63 -4.76 4.95
C SER A 78 -7.66 -5.80 4.49
N LYS A 79 -7.21 -6.86 3.82
CA LYS A 79 -8.09 -7.95 3.36
C LYS A 79 -8.62 -8.80 4.51
N THR A 80 -7.86 -9.03 5.58
CA THR A 80 -8.26 -9.92 6.68
C THR A 80 -8.63 -9.14 7.94
N GLY A 81 -8.12 -7.92 8.11
CA GLY A 81 -8.23 -7.11 9.33
C GLY A 81 -7.13 -7.39 10.35
N LYS A 82 -6.19 -8.30 10.05
CA LYS A 82 -5.04 -8.55 10.92
C LYS A 82 -4.20 -7.28 11.05
N GLY A 83 -3.79 -6.97 12.29
CA GLY A 83 -3.06 -5.75 12.63
C GLY A 83 -3.94 -4.54 13.00
N LEU A 84 -5.26 -4.55 12.75
CA LEU A 84 -6.14 -3.43 13.12
C LEU A 84 -6.16 -3.11 14.63
N PRO A 85 -6.19 -4.09 15.56
CA PRO A 85 -6.11 -3.78 16.99
C PRO A 85 -4.83 -3.03 17.37
N ALA A 86 -3.70 -3.37 16.75
CA ALA A 86 -2.43 -2.69 16.95
C ALA A 86 -2.47 -1.26 16.37
N LEU A 87 -3.09 -1.08 15.20
CA LEU A 87 -3.33 0.25 14.60
C LEU A 87 -4.16 1.15 15.53
N TYR A 88 -5.28 0.66 16.06
CA TYR A 88 -6.10 1.44 16.99
C TYR A 88 -5.33 1.86 18.25
N ARG A 89 -4.50 0.96 18.79
CA ARG A 89 -3.63 1.26 19.94
C ARG A 89 -2.59 2.32 19.58
N ALA A 90 -1.93 2.18 18.43
CA ALA A 90 -0.93 3.13 17.95
C ALA A 90 -1.52 4.54 17.77
N VAL A 91 -2.72 4.66 17.22
CA VAL A 91 -3.41 5.97 17.07
C VAL A 91 -3.73 6.59 18.43
N ARG A 92 -4.23 5.80 19.40
CA ARG A 92 -4.55 6.32 20.74
C ARG A 92 -3.30 6.74 21.50
N GLU A 93 -2.20 6.00 21.36
CA GLU A 93 -0.92 6.35 21.99
C GLU A 93 -0.36 7.65 21.40
N GLU A 94 -0.39 7.79 20.07
CA GLU A 94 0.09 9.00 19.38
C GLU A 94 -0.69 10.26 19.79
N LEU A 95 -1.98 10.11 20.10
CA LEU A 95 -2.86 11.21 20.50
C LEU A 95 -3.10 11.31 22.01
N LYS A 96 -2.35 10.58 22.85
CA LYS A 96 -2.66 10.44 24.28
C LYS A 96 -2.85 11.78 25.01
N GLU A 97 -1.97 12.75 24.76
CA GLU A 97 -2.01 14.07 25.39
C GLU A 97 -3.21 14.90 24.89
N GLN A 98 -3.55 14.77 23.61
CA GLN A 98 -4.70 15.45 23.02
C GLN A 98 -6.01 14.86 23.56
N ILE A 99 -6.08 13.53 23.68
CA ILE A 99 -7.23 12.81 24.25
C ILE A 99 -7.43 13.23 25.71
N ALA A 100 -6.39 13.19 26.54
CA ALA A 100 -6.47 13.64 27.93
C ALA A 100 -6.85 15.14 28.04
N GLY A 101 -6.40 15.96 27.09
CA GLY A 101 -6.81 17.37 26.98
C GLY A 101 -8.29 17.53 26.65
N TRP A 102 -8.89 16.65 25.83
CA TRP A 102 -10.32 16.66 25.55
C TRP A 102 -11.15 16.20 26.74
N GLU A 103 -10.71 15.16 27.44
CA GLU A 103 -11.37 14.63 28.65
C GLU A 103 -11.46 15.70 29.74
N ARG A 104 -10.37 16.42 30.01
CA ARG A 104 -10.35 17.55 30.97
C ARG A 104 -11.34 18.66 30.62
N LYS A 105 -11.70 18.81 29.35
CA LYS A 105 -12.67 19.80 28.85
C LYS A 105 -14.10 19.24 28.80
N GLY A 106 -14.35 18.06 29.37
CA GLY A 106 -15.66 17.40 29.36
C GLY A 106 -16.07 16.82 28.01
N MET A 107 -15.15 16.70 27.04
CA MET A 107 -15.41 16.12 25.71
C MET A 107 -15.16 14.60 25.67
N SER A 108 -15.53 13.91 26.74
CA SER A 108 -15.37 12.45 26.86
C SER A 108 -16.16 11.74 25.76
N GLY A 109 -15.52 10.81 25.05
CA GLY A 109 -16.15 10.06 23.96
C GLY A 109 -16.20 10.80 22.62
N ARG A 110 -15.55 11.96 22.47
CA ARG A 110 -15.31 12.59 21.16
C ARG A 110 -14.60 11.59 20.24
N PRO A 111 -15.13 11.29 19.03
CA PRO A 111 -14.47 10.39 18.11
C PRO A 111 -13.16 11.01 17.58
N ILE A 112 -12.14 10.16 17.41
CA ILE A 112 -10.87 10.56 16.78
C ILE A 112 -11.09 10.69 15.29
N ARG A 113 -10.82 11.86 14.73
CA ARG A 113 -10.92 12.12 13.30
C ARG A 113 -9.62 11.76 12.61
N VAL A 114 -9.69 10.89 11.62
CA VAL A 114 -8.54 10.30 10.96
C VAL A 114 -8.62 10.52 9.46
N MET A 115 -7.52 10.94 8.84
CA MET A 115 -7.39 10.98 7.39
C MET A 115 -6.53 9.81 6.92
N VAL A 116 -6.99 9.06 5.92
CA VAL A 116 -6.20 7.98 5.31
C VAL A 116 -5.52 8.52 4.06
N LEU A 117 -4.18 8.56 4.05
CA LEU A 117 -3.37 9.07 2.94
C LEU A 117 -2.45 7.99 2.37
N GLY A 118 -2.07 8.12 1.10
CA GLY A 118 -1.13 7.21 0.43
C GLY A 118 -1.32 7.17 -1.09
N ILE A 119 -0.39 6.52 -1.78
CA ILE A 119 -0.42 6.35 -3.24
C ILE A 119 -1.64 5.55 -3.72
N PRO A 120 -2.01 5.57 -5.01
CA PRO A 120 -3.01 4.66 -5.57
C PRO A 120 -2.70 3.19 -5.26
N ASN A 121 -3.74 2.36 -5.18
CA ASN A 121 -3.65 0.90 -5.00
C ASN A 121 -2.89 0.38 -3.76
N VAL A 122 -2.49 1.25 -2.83
CA VAL A 122 -1.93 0.85 -1.52
C VAL A 122 -2.96 0.23 -0.55
N GLY A 123 -4.25 0.30 -0.90
CA GLY A 123 -5.34 -0.33 -0.13
C GLY A 123 -6.10 0.61 0.82
N LYS A 124 -6.17 1.91 0.53
CA LYS A 124 -6.93 2.91 1.32
C LYS A 124 -8.40 2.56 1.49
N SER A 125 -9.12 2.32 0.39
CA SER A 125 -10.54 1.94 0.48
C SER A 125 -10.73 0.58 1.16
N SER A 126 -9.78 -0.34 0.99
CA SER A 126 -9.81 -1.65 1.66
C SER A 126 -9.64 -1.52 3.18
N ILE A 127 -8.72 -0.70 3.67
CA ILE A 127 -8.55 -0.49 5.12
C ILE A 127 -9.78 0.19 5.72
N ILE A 128 -10.33 1.21 5.04
CA ILE A 128 -11.54 1.91 5.47
C ILE A 128 -12.70 0.92 5.61
N ASN A 129 -12.95 0.14 4.56
CA ASN A 129 -14.00 -0.88 4.57
C ASN A 129 -13.78 -1.94 5.66
N ARG A 130 -12.54 -2.38 5.87
CA ARG A 130 -12.23 -3.38 6.89
C ARG A 130 -12.42 -2.85 8.31
N MET A 131 -12.03 -1.60 8.57
CA MET A 131 -12.26 -0.94 9.84
C MET A 131 -13.76 -0.75 10.12
N LEU A 132 -14.56 -0.47 9.10
CA LEU A 132 -16.02 -0.40 9.20
C LEU A 132 -16.64 -1.74 9.61
N ILE A 133 -16.24 -2.83 8.94
CA ILE A 133 -16.74 -4.19 9.25
C ILE A 133 -16.29 -4.64 10.65
N GLY A 134 -15.01 -4.43 10.98
CA GLY A 134 -14.43 -4.87 12.26
C GLY A 134 -14.91 -4.08 13.47
N GLY A 135 -15.49 -2.89 13.28
CA GLY A 135 -16.04 -2.05 14.33
C GLY A 135 -17.44 -2.46 14.83
N GLY A 136 -17.95 -3.63 14.42
CA GLY A 136 -19.28 -4.11 14.83
C GLY A 136 -20.46 -3.39 14.16
N ALA A 137 -20.21 -2.51 13.19
CA ALA A 137 -21.24 -1.82 12.42
C ALA A 137 -21.55 -2.62 11.15
N GLY A 138 -22.73 -3.24 11.10
CA GLY A 138 -23.29 -3.77 9.86
C GLY A 138 -23.49 -2.63 8.86
N ARG A 139 -22.60 -2.54 7.86
CA ARG A 139 -22.56 -1.52 6.79
C ARG A 139 -22.48 -0.06 7.27
N ALA A 140 -21.73 0.73 6.51
CA ALA A 140 -21.43 2.12 6.82
C ALA A 140 -22.69 2.99 6.77
N GLU A 141 -22.96 3.73 7.85
CA GLU A 141 -23.71 4.98 7.75
C GLU A 141 -22.77 6.04 7.18
N VAL A 142 -22.98 6.41 5.91
CA VAL A 142 -22.37 7.63 5.36
C VAL A 142 -23.04 8.79 6.07
N ARG A 143 -22.28 9.55 6.87
CA ARG A 143 -22.80 10.74 7.55
C ARG A 143 -22.32 11.98 6.82
N ASP A 144 -23.24 12.72 6.23
CA ASP A 144 -22.98 14.07 5.76
C ASP A 144 -22.87 14.98 6.99
N LYS A 145 -21.67 15.50 7.28
CA LYS A 145 -21.46 16.45 8.38
C LYS A 145 -21.95 17.85 7.95
N PRO A 146 -22.88 18.49 8.70
CA PRO A 146 -23.33 19.85 8.39
C PRO A 146 -22.17 20.85 8.45
N GLY A 147 -22.08 21.75 7.45
CA GLY A 147 -21.12 22.86 7.44
C GLY A 147 -19.79 22.63 6.70
N VAL A 148 -19.57 21.46 6.10
CA VAL A 148 -18.39 21.18 5.26
C VAL A 148 -18.88 20.92 3.83
N THR A 149 -18.49 21.78 2.91
CA THR A 149 -18.83 21.74 1.47
C THR A 149 -18.80 20.32 0.89
N ARG A 150 -19.97 19.79 0.49
CA ARG A 150 -20.37 18.67 -0.41
C ARG A 150 -19.34 17.61 -0.96
N GLN A 151 -18.08 17.52 -0.52
CA GLN A 151 -17.01 16.73 -1.17
C GLN A 151 -16.17 15.85 -0.23
N ASN A 152 -16.44 15.84 1.08
CA ASN A 152 -15.67 15.08 2.06
C ASN A 152 -16.52 13.94 2.63
N ARG A 153 -16.19 12.71 2.26
CA ARG A 153 -16.92 11.51 2.71
C ARG A 153 -16.38 11.05 4.05
N TRP A 154 -17.20 11.19 5.09
CA TRP A 154 -16.89 10.74 6.44
C TRP A 154 -17.52 9.37 6.73
N PHE A 155 -16.74 8.52 7.39
CA PHE A 155 -17.16 7.19 7.82
C PHE A 155 -17.03 7.07 9.32
N THR A 156 -18.12 6.79 10.03
CA THR A 156 -18.09 6.60 11.48
C THR A 156 -17.81 5.13 11.80
N ILE A 157 -16.81 4.86 12.64
CA ILE A 157 -16.47 3.50 13.09
C ILE A 157 -16.76 3.39 14.58
N GLY A 158 -17.83 2.68 14.90
CA GLY A 158 -18.32 2.56 16.27
C GLY A 158 -18.50 3.93 16.93
N LYS A 159 -18.05 4.08 18.18
CA LYS A 159 -18.06 5.36 18.90
C LYS A 159 -16.69 6.04 18.98
N GLY A 160 -15.65 5.44 18.39
CA GLY A 160 -14.26 5.82 18.66
C GLY A 160 -13.57 6.60 17.55
N PHE A 161 -13.99 6.44 16.29
CA PHE A 161 -13.27 6.97 15.14
C PHE A 161 -14.21 7.50 14.05
N GLU A 162 -13.77 8.54 13.35
CA GLU A 162 -14.35 9.03 12.11
C GLU A 162 -13.26 9.11 11.04
N LEU A 163 -13.40 8.37 9.94
CA LEU A 163 -12.44 8.39 8.83
C LEU A 163 -12.88 9.35 7.74
N LEU A 164 -11.93 10.15 7.25
CA LEU A 164 -12.05 10.93 6.02
C LEU A 164 -11.35 10.19 4.89
N ASP A 165 -12.12 9.81 3.85
CA ASP A 165 -11.58 9.15 2.67
C ASP A 165 -10.98 10.15 1.69
N THR A 166 -9.84 9.78 1.11
CA THR A 166 -9.11 10.64 0.17
C THR A 166 -8.61 9.84 -1.04
N PRO A 167 -8.58 10.46 -2.23
CA PRO A 167 -8.04 9.81 -3.41
C PRO A 167 -6.54 9.52 -3.25
N GLY A 168 -6.05 8.48 -3.94
CA GLY A 168 -4.63 8.21 -4.01
C GLY A 168 -3.87 9.29 -4.76
N VAL A 169 -2.67 9.63 -4.29
CA VAL A 169 -1.85 10.69 -4.88
C VAL A 169 -0.47 10.13 -5.23
N LEU A 170 -0.14 10.14 -6.53
CA LEU A 170 1.23 10.01 -7.02
C LEU A 170 1.86 11.40 -7.18
N TRP A 171 3.18 11.46 -7.30
CA TRP A 171 3.93 12.69 -7.56
C TRP A 171 4.53 12.65 -8.97
N PRO A 172 4.75 13.81 -9.61
CA PRO A 172 4.90 13.89 -11.06
C PRO A 172 6.24 13.36 -11.60
N LYS A 173 7.29 13.32 -10.77
CA LYS A 173 8.62 12.87 -11.20
C LYS A 173 9.25 11.99 -10.13
N PHE A 174 9.67 10.79 -10.54
CA PHE A 174 10.50 9.91 -9.72
C PHE A 174 11.96 10.25 -10.04
N GLU A 175 12.72 10.72 -9.05
CA GLU A 175 14.15 11.01 -9.24
C GLU A 175 14.97 9.73 -9.43
N ASN A 176 14.59 8.67 -8.73
CA ASN A 176 15.20 7.36 -8.83
C ASN A 176 14.33 6.44 -9.73
N PRO A 177 14.86 5.95 -10.87
CA PRO A 177 14.14 5.04 -11.76
C PRO A 177 13.62 3.77 -11.06
N ILE A 178 14.37 3.25 -10.08
CA ILE A 178 14.00 2.04 -9.31
C ILE A 178 12.69 2.25 -8.54
N VAL A 179 12.41 3.47 -8.09
CA VAL A 179 11.13 3.80 -7.43
C VAL A 179 9.98 3.67 -8.42
N GLY A 180 10.15 4.16 -9.65
CA GLY A 180 9.17 4.02 -10.72
C GLY A 180 8.89 2.55 -11.06
N GLU A 181 9.95 1.74 -11.22
CA GLU A 181 9.84 0.29 -11.46
C GLU A 181 9.05 -0.42 -10.34
N ARG A 182 9.42 -0.18 -9.08
CA ARG A 182 8.75 -0.77 -7.91
C ARG A 182 7.27 -0.39 -7.82
N LEU A 183 6.95 0.88 -8.08
CA LEU A 183 5.57 1.37 -8.14
C LEU A 183 4.79 0.69 -9.27
N ALA A 184 5.40 0.48 -10.43
CA ALA A 184 4.79 -0.24 -11.54
C ALA A 184 4.57 -1.73 -11.22
N PHE A 185 5.56 -2.44 -10.68
CA PHE A 185 5.42 -3.86 -10.29
C PHE A 185 4.26 -4.07 -9.32
N THR A 186 4.11 -3.18 -8.34
CA THR A 186 3.07 -3.27 -7.32
C THR A 186 1.69 -2.78 -7.77
N GLY A 187 1.59 -2.23 -8.99
CA GLY A 187 0.36 -1.75 -9.59
C GLY A 187 -0.08 -0.37 -9.08
N ALA A 188 0.83 0.44 -8.54
CA ALA A 188 0.51 1.82 -8.15
C ALA A 188 0.39 2.75 -9.36
N VAL A 189 1.07 2.42 -10.46
CA VAL A 189 0.92 3.03 -11.78
C VAL A 189 -0.04 2.14 -12.60
N LYS A 190 -0.85 2.78 -13.44
CA LYS A 190 -1.81 2.11 -14.32
C LYS A 190 -1.08 1.31 -15.40
N ASP A 191 -1.52 0.08 -15.67
CA ASP A 191 -0.86 -0.80 -16.64
C ASP A 191 -1.09 -0.35 -18.08
N GLU A 192 -2.20 0.34 -18.38
CA GLU A 192 -2.56 0.76 -19.74
C GLU A 192 -1.59 1.78 -20.36
N ILE A 193 -0.69 2.34 -19.54
CA ILE A 193 0.33 3.31 -19.97
C ILE A 193 1.75 2.71 -19.94
N LEU A 194 1.88 1.42 -19.68
CA LEU A 194 3.15 0.72 -19.51
C LEU A 194 3.34 -0.36 -20.57
N ASP A 195 4.58 -0.57 -20.97
CA ASP A 195 4.99 -1.80 -21.65
C ASP A 195 4.90 -2.96 -20.65
N THR A 196 3.86 -3.78 -20.80
CA THR A 196 3.52 -4.85 -19.85
C THR A 196 4.51 -6.01 -19.96
N GLU A 197 4.94 -6.35 -21.18
CA GLU A 197 5.94 -7.39 -21.42
C GLU A 197 7.29 -7.00 -20.83
N GLY A 198 7.77 -5.79 -21.14
CA GLY A 198 9.01 -5.26 -20.58
C GLY A 198 8.97 -5.17 -19.05
N LEU A 199 7.85 -4.72 -18.47
CA LEU A 199 7.68 -4.65 -17.02
C LEU A 199 7.71 -6.05 -16.38
N ALA A 200 7.03 -7.03 -16.96
CA ALA A 200 7.02 -8.40 -16.45
C ALA A 200 8.40 -9.05 -16.56
N GLY A 201 9.10 -8.87 -17.68
CA GLY A 201 10.48 -9.33 -17.87
C GLY A 201 11.41 -8.73 -16.82
N ARG A 202 11.34 -7.40 -16.59
CA ARG A 202 12.13 -6.73 -15.57
C ARG A 202 11.81 -7.24 -14.15
N LEU A 203 10.54 -7.48 -13.84
CA LEU A 203 10.16 -8.08 -12.57
C LEU A 203 10.77 -9.48 -12.41
N LEU A 204 10.74 -10.31 -13.45
CA LEU A 204 11.34 -11.65 -13.42
C LEU A 204 12.85 -11.61 -13.18
N GLU A 205 13.58 -10.68 -13.80
CA GLU A 205 15.03 -10.47 -13.54
C GLU A 205 15.29 -10.09 -12.08
N VAL A 206 14.48 -9.18 -11.53
CA VAL A 206 14.60 -8.76 -10.13
C VAL A 206 14.32 -9.94 -9.19
N LEU A 207 13.29 -10.73 -9.49
CA LEU A 207 12.91 -11.87 -8.67
C LEU A 207 13.87 -13.06 -8.81
N SER A 208 14.50 -13.27 -9.97
CA SER A 208 15.50 -14.33 -10.13
C SER A 208 16.74 -14.08 -9.28
N GLY A 209 17.11 -12.81 -9.06
CA GLY A 209 18.19 -12.44 -8.14
C GLY A 209 17.78 -12.50 -6.66
N LEU A 210 16.59 -12.01 -6.31
CA LEU A 210 16.18 -11.83 -4.91
C LEU A 210 15.43 -13.02 -4.30
N TYR A 211 14.57 -13.67 -5.09
CA TYR A 211 13.69 -14.75 -4.67
C TYR A 211 13.65 -15.88 -5.73
N PRO A 212 14.80 -16.45 -6.14
CA PRO A 212 14.85 -17.47 -7.20
C PRO A 212 13.95 -18.67 -6.89
N GLN A 213 13.96 -19.14 -5.64
CA GLN A 213 13.14 -20.26 -5.19
C GLN A 213 11.63 -20.01 -5.38
N SER A 214 11.17 -18.77 -5.27
CA SER A 214 9.77 -18.43 -5.53
C SER A 214 9.39 -18.65 -6.99
N LEU A 215 10.25 -18.24 -7.92
CA LEU A 215 10.05 -18.45 -9.36
C LEU A 215 10.12 -19.94 -9.73
N GLU A 216 11.15 -20.64 -9.26
CA GLU A 216 11.34 -22.07 -9.50
C GLU A 216 10.15 -22.89 -9.01
N ASN A 217 9.69 -22.64 -7.78
CA ASN A 217 8.57 -23.35 -7.21
C ASN A 217 7.25 -23.07 -7.93
N ARG A 218 7.01 -21.80 -8.31
CA ARG A 218 5.76 -21.39 -8.97
C ARG A 218 5.68 -21.90 -10.40
N TYR A 219 6.74 -21.70 -11.17
CA TYR A 219 6.75 -21.94 -12.61
C TYR A 219 7.43 -23.25 -13.00
N LYS A 220 7.92 -24.04 -12.03
CA LYS A 220 8.65 -25.29 -12.26
C LYS A 220 9.84 -25.08 -13.20
N LEU A 221 10.52 -23.97 -12.98
CA LEU A 221 11.74 -23.58 -13.67
C LEU A 221 12.95 -24.14 -12.92
N LYS A 222 14.03 -24.35 -13.66
CA LYS A 222 15.37 -24.56 -13.10
C LYS A 222 16.16 -23.33 -13.51
N LEU A 223 16.37 -22.40 -12.59
CA LEU A 223 17.22 -21.26 -12.87
C LEU A 223 18.65 -21.77 -12.74
N SER A 224 19.38 -21.84 -13.85
CA SER A 224 20.81 -22.18 -13.82
C SER A 224 21.60 -21.05 -13.14
N ASN A 225 22.88 -21.27 -12.88
CA ASN A 225 23.78 -20.20 -12.41
C ASN A 225 24.03 -19.11 -13.47
N GLU A 226 23.50 -19.26 -14.68
CA GLU A 226 23.62 -18.28 -15.76
C GLU A 226 22.51 -17.24 -15.65
N HIS A 227 22.86 -15.97 -15.86
CA HIS A 227 21.91 -14.88 -15.81
C HIS A 227 21.06 -14.87 -17.08
N LEU A 228 19.80 -15.27 -16.96
CA LEU A 228 18.81 -15.18 -18.04
C LEU A 228 18.22 -13.77 -18.07
N ALA A 229 18.07 -13.23 -19.28
CA ALA A 229 17.39 -11.96 -19.50
C ALA A 229 15.88 -12.08 -19.26
N GLY A 230 15.22 -10.97 -18.97
CA GLY A 230 13.81 -10.92 -18.59
C GLY A 230 12.87 -11.50 -19.64
N HIS A 231 13.15 -11.27 -20.94
CA HIS A 231 12.36 -11.83 -22.04
C HIS A 231 12.49 -13.36 -22.11
N GLU A 232 13.69 -13.90 -21.90
CA GLU A 232 13.92 -15.35 -21.86
C GLU A 232 13.19 -15.99 -20.68
N LEU A 233 13.24 -15.35 -19.50
CA LEU A 233 12.46 -15.78 -18.33
C LEU A 233 10.96 -15.77 -18.60
N LEU A 234 10.47 -14.75 -19.31
CA LEU A 234 9.05 -14.63 -19.67
C LEU A 234 8.60 -15.73 -20.64
N GLU A 235 9.41 -16.02 -21.66
CA GLU A 235 9.17 -17.13 -22.59
C GLU A 235 9.15 -18.48 -21.86
N LEU A 236 10.07 -18.69 -20.91
CA LEU A 236 10.10 -19.90 -20.09
C LEU A 236 8.82 -20.05 -19.26
N VAL A 237 8.32 -18.95 -18.67
CA VAL A 237 7.04 -18.95 -17.95
C VAL A 237 5.90 -19.31 -18.89
N GLY A 238 5.80 -18.63 -20.05
CA GLY A 238 4.76 -18.89 -21.05
C GLY A 238 4.76 -20.34 -21.53
N ARG A 239 5.94 -20.89 -21.86
CA ARG A 239 6.13 -22.29 -22.25
C ARG A 239 5.69 -23.25 -21.15
N LYS A 240 6.09 -23.02 -19.90
CA LYS A 240 5.69 -23.88 -18.76
C LYS A 240 4.19 -23.85 -18.48
N ARG A 241 3.52 -22.76 -18.85
CA ARG A 241 2.07 -22.58 -18.69
C ARG A 241 1.27 -23.03 -19.91
N GLY A 242 1.92 -23.45 -21.00
CA GLY A 242 1.25 -23.80 -22.26
C GLY A 242 0.56 -22.61 -22.91
N MET A 243 1.09 -21.40 -22.71
CA MET A 243 0.58 -20.17 -23.32
C MET A 243 1.13 -20.07 -24.73
N LEU A 244 0.45 -20.69 -25.68
CA LEU A 244 0.86 -20.78 -27.08
C LEU A 244 -0.15 -20.06 -27.98
N ILE A 245 0.36 -19.40 -29.02
CA ILE A 245 -0.43 -18.89 -30.14
C ILE A 245 -0.27 -19.78 -31.38
N SER A 246 -0.94 -19.41 -32.48
CA SER A 246 -0.84 -20.12 -33.76
C SER A 246 0.63 -20.23 -34.21
N GLY A 247 1.03 -21.40 -34.71
CA GLY A 247 2.42 -21.67 -35.10
C GLY A 247 3.31 -22.18 -33.97
N GLY A 248 2.81 -22.29 -32.73
CA GLY A 248 3.56 -22.82 -31.59
C GLY A 248 4.47 -21.79 -30.90
N GLU A 249 4.36 -20.51 -31.27
CA GLU A 249 5.02 -19.39 -30.60
C GLU A 249 4.41 -19.14 -29.22
N ILE A 250 5.20 -18.54 -28.32
CA ILE A 250 4.76 -18.24 -26.96
C ILE A 250 3.91 -16.96 -26.95
N ASP A 251 2.76 -17.01 -26.28
CA ASP A 251 1.94 -15.84 -25.97
C ASP A 251 2.56 -15.05 -24.79
N THR A 252 3.50 -14.16 -25.12
CA THR A 252 4.27 -13.38 -24.13
C THR A 252 3.43 -12.31 -23.45
N ASP A 253 2.45 -11.73 -24.15
CA ASP A 253 1.46 -10.82 -23.57
C ASP A 253 0.68 -11.49 -22.43
N ARG A 254 0.12 -12.68 -22.68
CA ARG A 254 -0.61 -13.43 -21.65
C ARG A 254 0.30 -13.88 -20.52
N ALA A 255 1.55 -14.25 -20.82
CA ALA A 255 2.54 -14.58 -19.81
C ALA A 255 2.85 -13.36 -18.92
N ALA A 256 3.00 -12.18 -19.50
CA ALA A 256 3.34 -10.95 -18.80
C ALA A 256 2.23 -10.54 -17.81
N ILE A 257 0.98 -10.51 -18.29
CA ILE A 257 -0.20 -10.27 -17.45
C ILE A 257 -0.23 -11.28 -16.29
N THR A 258 -0.03 -12.57 -16.60
CA THR A 258 -0.06 -13.63 -15.58
C THR A 258 1.03 -13.43 -14.51
N VAL A 259 2.25 -13.09 -14.91
CA VAL A 259 3.37 -12.85 -13.98
C VAL A 259 3.05 -11.69 -13.04
N LEU A 260 2.59 -10.56 -13.57
CA LEU A 260 2.26 -9.37 -12.79
C LEU A 260 1.10 -9.65 -11.83
N ASP A 261 0.03 -10.30 -12.28
CA ASP A 261 -1.12 -10.66 -11.46
C ASP A 261 -0.74 -11.65 -10.35
N GLU A 262 0.10 -12.64 -10.66
CA GLU A 262 0.57 -13.60 -9.67
C GLU A 262 1.47 -12.97 -8.61
N PHE A 263 2.34 -12.03 -9.00
CA PHE A 263 3.13 -11.23 -8.07
C PHE A 263 2.23 -10.35 -7.19
N ARG A 264 1.32 -9.58 -7.80
CA ARG A 264 0.40 -8.67 -7.09
C ARG A 264 -0.60 -9.42 -6.21
N GLY A 265 -0.95 -10.64 -6.59
CA GLY A 265 -1.82 -11.56 -5.85
C GLY A 265 -1.12 -12.42 -4.79
N GLY A 266 0.22 -12.31 -4.65
CA GLY A 266 1.00 -13.08 -3.68
C GLY A 266 1.15 -14.57 -4.01
N LYS A 267 0.91 -14.98 -5.26
CA LYS A 267 1.05 -16.37 -5.71
C LYS A 267 2.51 -16.82 -5.82
N LEU A 268 3.44 -15.86 -5.85
CA LEU A 268 4.89 -16.08 -5.77
C LEU A 268 5.42 -16.13 -4.32
N GLY A 269 4.52 -16.11 -3.32
CA GLY A 269 4.88 -16.02 -1.92
C GLY A 269 5.01 -14.59 -1.43
N ALA A 270 5.51 -14.44 -0.20
CA ALA A 270 5.70 -13.16 0.46
C ALA A 270 7.03 -12.53 0.03
N ILE A 271 6.97 -11.40 -0.69
CA ILE A 271 8.12 -10.78 -1.35
C ILE A 271 8.21 -9.30 -0.99
N SER A 272 9.39 -8.84 -0.56
CA SER A 272 9.70 -7.41 -0.44
C SER A 272 10.80 -7.04 -1.44
N LEU A 273 10.67 -5.90 -2.12
CA LEU A 273 11.61 -5.46 -3.16
C LEU A 273 12.64 -4.44 -2.64
N GLU A 274 12.60 -4.12 -1.34
CA GLU A 274 13.51 -3.16 -0.71
C GLU A 274 13.71 -3.38 0.80
N TRP A 275 14.82 -2.84 1.27
CA TRP A 275 15.34 -2.96 2.63
C TRP A 275 15.63 -1.56 3.22
N PRO A 276 15.50 -1.36 4.54
CA PRO A 276 15.75 -0.08 5.21
C PRO A 276 17.23 0.32 5.27
#